data_AF-A0A6B2Z131-F1
#
_entry.id   AF-A0A6B2Z131-F1
#
_cell.length_a   1.000
_cell.length_b   1.000
_cell.length_c   1.000
_cell.angle_alpha   90.00
_cell.angle_beta   90.00
_cell.angle_gamma   90.00
#
_symmetry.space_group_name_H-M   'P 1'
#
loop_
_entity.id
_entity.type
_entity.pdbx_description
1 polymer ?
#
loop_
_entity_poly.entity_id
_entity_poly.type
_entity_poly.pdbx_seq_one_letter_code
_entity_poly.pdbx_strand_id
1 'polypeptide(L)'
;MTSEITLFVNPTAGRGRGAHAAQPAASALRDAGFSVRTVLGEDADDALRRAREAVAAGTGALIAVGGDGLMSLALQAVAGTSTPLGVVAVGTGNDFARALGLPIRDPAAAGRLAARALKEGGHRDIDLGRVGDRWFGSVLASGFDSRVNDRGNRMRFVGGRFKYDLAILAELAAFRPIPYRIRLD
;
A
#
# COMPACT_ATOMS: atom_id res chain seq x y z
N MET A 1 -15.52 -17.77 5.01
CA MET A 1 -14.34 -16.92 5.31
C MET A 1 -13.98 -17.12 6.77
N THR A 2 -12.69 -17.17 7.09
CA THR A 2 -12.22 -17.21 8.47
C THR A 2 -12.52 -15.87 9.15
N SER A 3 -12.81 -15.89 10.46
CA SER A 3 -13.07 -14.66 11.22
C SER A 3 -11.79 -13.90 11.60
N GLU A 4 -10.62 -14.43 11.25
CA GLU A 4 -9.32 -13.83 11.56
C GLU A 4 -8.83 -12.92 10.44
N ILE A 5 -8.63 -11.66 10.78
CA ILE A 5 -8.17 -10.59 9.89
C ILE A 5 -6.74 -10.20 10.27
N THR A 6 -5.86 -10.13 9.26
CA THR A 6 -4.49 -9.71 9.46
C THR A 6 -4.35 -8.22 9.18
N LEU A 7 -4.00 -7.43 10.21
CA LEU A 7 -3.53 -6.06 10.03
C LEU A 7 -2.04 -6.07 9.70
N PHE A 8 -1.70 -5.70 8.47
CA PHE A 8 -0.33 -5.54 8.02
C PHE A 8 0.10 -4.09 8.20
N VAL A 9 0.98 -3.81 9.15
CA VAL A 9 1.25 -2.45 9.62
C VAL A 9 2.69 -2.06 9.31
N ASN A 10 2.89 -0.84 8.80
CA ASN A 10 4.20 -0.19 8.83
C ASN A 10 4.21 0.82 10.00
N PRO A 11 4.93 0.54 11.10
CA PRO A 11 4.90 1.36 12.30
C PRO A 11 5.42 2.78 12.05
N THR A 12 6.34 2.94 11.07
CA THR A 12 6.95 4.24 10.73
C THR A 12 6.13 5.08 9.76
N ALA A 13 5.07 4.52 9.16
CA ALA A 13 4.28 5.19 8.13
C ALA A 13 3.71 6.54 8.61
N GLY A 14 3.72 7.53 7.72
CA GLY A 14 3.14 8.84 7.99
C GLY A 14 3.80 9.61 9.15
N ARG A 15 5.10 9.40 9.41
CA ARG A 15 5.85 9.94 10.58
C ARG A 15 5.42 9.31 11.91
N GLY A 16 5.31 7.98 11.97
CA GLY A 16 4.91 7.26 13.19
C GLY A 16 3.39 7.15 13.41
N ARG A 17 2.59 7.67 12.47
CA ARG A 17 1.12 7.55 12.52
C ARG A 17 0.64 6.12 12.30
N GLY A 18 1.43 5.27 11.63
CA GLY A 18 1.08 3.87 11.38
C GLY A 18 0.76 3.10 12.66
N ALA A 19 1.57 3.26 13.71
CA ALA A 19 1.33 2.63 15.00
C ALA A 19 0.03 3.12 15.67
N HIS A 20 -0.23 4.43 15.63
CA HIS A 20 -1.46 5.02 16.17
C HIS A 20 -2.71 4.67 15.34
N ALA A 21 -2.55 4.44 14.04
CA ALA A 21 -3.63 4.14 13.12
C ALA A 21 -4.10 2.69 13.17
N ALA A 22 -3.22 1.77 13.57
CA ALA A 22 -3.56 0.35 13.67
C ALA A 22 -4.66 0.11 14.72
N GLN A 23 -4.62 0.82 15.85
CA GLN A 23 -5.56 0.58 16.96
C GLN A 23 -7.01 0.93 16.60
N PRO A 24 -7.35 2.11 16.04
CA PRO A 24 -8.74 2.41 15.70
C PRO A 24 -9.31 1.50 14.62
N ALA A 25 -8.48 1.09 13.64
CA ALA A 25 -8.90 0.14 12.62
C ALA A 25 -9.13 -1.26 13.21
N ALA A 26 -8.23 -1.71 14.09
CA ALA A 26 -8.36 -2.98 14.82
C ALA A 26 -9.61 -3.01 15.70
N SER A 27 -9.87 -1.92 16.44
CA SER A 27 -11.07 -1.80 17.27
C SER A 27 -12.34 -1.89 16.42
N ALA A 28 -12.43 -1.15 15.32
CA ALA A 28 -13.61 -1.23 14.44
C ALA A 28 -13.87 -2.65 13.89
N LEU A 29 -12.82 -3.40 13.58
CA LEU A 29 -12.94 -4.80 13.13
C LEU A 29 -13.36 -5.73 14.28
N ARG A 30 -12.80 -5.55 15.47
CA ARG A 30 -13.15 -6.34 16.67
C ARG A 30 -14.57 -6.07 17.14
N ASP A 31 -15.01 -4.81 17.12
CA ASP A 31 -16.38 -4.42 17.44
C ASP A 31 -17.39 -5.04 16.45
N ALA A 32 -16.93 -5.33 15.23
CA ALA A 32 -17.69 -6.10 14.26
C ALA A 32 -17.60 -7.62 14.44
N GLY A 33 -16.87 -8.15 15.43
CA GLY A 33 -16.79 -9.57 15.74
C GLY A 33 -15.67 -10.34 15.04
N PHE A 34 -14.73 -9.66 14.39
CA PHE A 34 -13.54 -10.29 13.81
C PHE A 34 -12.42 -10.44 14.84
N SER A 35 -11.67 -11.54 14.79
CA SER A 35 -10.38 -11.61 15.48
C SER A 35 -9.34 -10.88 14.63
N VAL A 36 -8.45 -10.13 15.29
CA VAL A 36 -7.49 -9.28 14.59
C VAL A 36 -6.09 -9.58 15.07
N ARG A 37 -5.25 -10.04 14.14
CA ARG A 37 -3.81 -10.25 14.34
C ARG A 37 -3.02 -9.15 13.65
N THR A 38 -2.04 -8.59 14.33
CA THR A 38 -1.13 -7.61 13.73
C THR A 38 0.14 -8.28 13.23
N VAL A 39 0.52 -7.98 12.00
CA VAL A 39 1.81 -8.36 11.40
C VAL A 39 2.62 -7.10 11.14
N LEU A 40 3.86 -7.13 11.63
CA LEU A 40 4.90 -6.13 11.45
C LEU A 40 6.10 -6.85 10.83
N GLY A 41 6.90 -6.15 10.03
CA GLY A 41 8.20 -6.64 9.58
C GLY A 41 9.32 -5.75 10.08
N GLU A 42 10.51 -6.33 10.17
CA GLU A 42 11.75 -5.61 10.52
C GLU A 42 12.22 -4.73 9.36
N ASP A 43 12.04 -5.23 8.13
CA ASP A 43 12.26 -4.53 6.88
C ASP A 43 11.17 -4.89 5.85
N ALA A 44 11.30 -4.42 4.61
CA ALA A 44 10.30 -4.64 3.56
C ALA A 44 10.21 -6.12 3.13
N ASP A 45 11.32 -6.85 3.11
CA ASP A 45 11.36 -8.24 2.67
C ASP A 45 10.77 -9.16 3.75
N ASP A 46 11.13 -8.93 5.02
CA ASP A 46 10.54 -9.60 6.17
C ASP A 46 9.03 -9.32 6.27
N ALA A 47 8.63 -8.05 6.10
CA ALA A 47 7.22 -7.66 6.09
C ALA A 47 6.44 -8.40 5.01
N LEU A 48 6.97 -8.47 3.78
CA LEU A 48 6.34 -9.18 2.67
C LEU A 48 6.26 -10.69 2.92
N ARG A 49 7.33 -11.30 3.44
CA ARG A 49 7.35 -12.72 3.80
C ARG A 49 6.25 -13.04 4.81
N ARG A 50 6.14 -12.27 5.90
CA ARG A 50 5.10 -12.47 6.92
C ARG A 50 3.69 -12.22 6.41
N ALA A 51 3.51 -11.26 5.50
CA ALA A 51 2.23 -11.04 4.84
C ALA A 51 1.82 -12.24 3.98
N ARG A 52 2.74 -12.82 3.21
CA ARG A 52 2.51 -14.06 2.44
C ARG A 52 2.18 -15.24 3.33
N GLU A 53 2.85 -15.38 4.47
CA GLU A 53 2.54 -16.42 5.47
C GLU A 53 1.12 -16.26 6.02
N ALA A 54 0.68 -15.03 6.29
CA ALA A 54 -0.69 -14.77 6.74
C ALA A 54 -1.75 -15.13 5.68
N VAL A 55 -1.46 -14.80 4.42
CA VAL A 55 -2.32 -15.16 3.27
C VAL A 55 -2.36 -16.68 3.09
N ALA A 56 -1.21 -17.35 3.12
CA ALA A 56 -1.09 -18.80 3.01
C ALA A 56 -1.78 -19.55 4.17
N ALA A 57 -1.78 -18.95 5.37
CA ALA A 57 -2.50 -19.46 6.54
C ALA A 57 -4.04 -19.27 6.45
N GLY A 58 -4.55 -18.64 5.39
CA GLY A 58 -5.98 -18.49 5.16
C GLY A 58 -6.63 -17.36 5.95
N THR A 59 -5.94 -16.24 6.17
CA THR A 59 -6.54 -15.05 6.76
C THR A 59 -7.75 -14.57 5.95
N GLY A 60 -8.80 -14.12 6.62
CA GLY A 60 -10.05 -13.71 5.99
C GLY A 60 -9.92 -12.42 5.18
N ALA A 61 -8.96 -11.57 5.54
CA ALA A 61 -8.49 -10.44 4.75
C ALA A 61 -7.11 -9.99 5.21
N LEU A 62 -6.32 -9.43 4.30
CA LEU A 62 -5.10 -8.69 4.61
C LEU A 62 -5.42 -7.20 4.56
N ILE A 63 -5.38 -6.50 5.69
CA ILE A 63 -5.65 -5.06 5.77
C ILE A 63 -4.34 -4.32 5.98
N ALA A 64 -3.91 -3.57 4.98
CA ALA A 64 -2.67 -2.82 5.03
C ALA A 64 -2.89 -1.44 5.69
N VAL A 65 -2.08 -1.12 6.70
CA VAL A 65 -2.15 0.12 7.49
C VAL A 65 -0.89 0.96 7.26
N GLY A 66 -0.98 1.89 6.31
CA GLY A 66 0.19 2.65 5.87
C GLY A 66 -0.08 3.58 4.70
N GLY A 67 0.99 3.86 3.93
CA GLY A 67 0.91 4.57 2.65
C GLY A 67 1.16 3.63 1.46
N ASP A 68 1.35 4.22 0.29
CA ASP A 68 1.43 3.49 -0.99
C ASP A 68 2.53 2.43 -1.04
N GLY A 69 3.66 2.65 -0.37
CA GLY A 69 4.73 1.65 -0.27
C GLY A 69 4.30 0.37 0.44
N LEU A 70 3.54 0.48 1.53
CA LEU A 70 3.00 -0.69 2.23
C LEU A 70 1.87 -1.34 1.42
N MET A 71 1.06 -0.54 0.71
CA MET A 71 0.04 -1.07 -0.19
C MET A 71 0.67 -1.92 -1.29
N SER A 72 1.76 -1.43 -1.88
CA SER A 72 2.50 -2.17 -2.91
C SER A 72 3.02 -3.53 -2.40
N LEU A 73 3.53 -3.58 -1.16
CA LEU A 73 3.93 -4.84 -0.53
C LEU A 73 2.73 -5.77 -0.27
N ALA A 74 1.63 -5.25 0.29
CA ALA A 74 0.42 -6.03 0.54
C ALA A 74 -0.15 -6.62 -0.75
N LEU A 75 -0.11 -5.85 -1.83
CA LEU A 75 -0.54 -6.25 -3.16
C LEU A 75 0.30 -7.43 -3.69
N GLN A 76 1.60 -7.47 -3.43
CA GLN A 76 2.44 -8.63 -3.78
C GLN A 76 2.06 -9.91 -3.01
N ALA A 77 1.43 -9.80 -1.84
CA ALA A 77 1.04 -10.94 -1.01
C ALA A 77 -0.32 -11.52 -1.42
N VAL A 78 -1.25 -10.68 -1.88
CA VAL A 78 -2.63 -11.06 -2.20
C VAL A 78 -2.90 -11.25 -3.69
N ALA A 79 -2.06 -10.68 -4.58
CA ALA A 79 -2.24 -10.83 -6.01
C ALA A 79 -2.22 -12.31 -6.43
N GLY A 80 -3.24 -12.72 -7.19
CA GLY A 80 -3.42 -14.11 -7.60
C GLY A 80 -4.03 -15.04 -6.54
N THR A 81 -4.47 -14.49 -5.40
CA THR A 81 -5.22 -15.24 -4.37
C THR A 81 -6.65 -14.72 -4.25
N SER A 82 -7.49 -15.44 -3.51
CA SER A 82 -8.85 -15.00 -3.18
C SER A 82 -8.91 -14.17 -1.88
N THR A 83 -7.77 -13.82 -1.29
CA THR A 83 -7.72 -13.06 -0.02
C THR A 83 -8.00 -11.58 -0.30
N PRO A 84 -9.08 -11.01 0.26
CA PRO A 84 -9.39 -9.59 0.11
C PRO A 84 -8.28 -8.69 0.68
N LEU A 85 -7.98 -7.60 -0.03
CA LEU A 85 -7.09 -6.54 0.43
C LEU A 85 -7.90 -5.36 0.97
N GLY A 86 -7.72 -5.02 2.24
CA GLY A 86 -8.21 -3.78 2.83
C GLY A 86 -7.12 -2.72 2.94
N VAL A 87 -7.52 -1.44 2.94
CA VAL A 87 -6.58 -0.32 3.00
C VAL A 87 -6.99 0.66 4.10
N VAL A 88 -6.05 0.92 5.01
CA VAL A 88 -6.12 1.98 6.01
C VAL A 88 -5.05 3.03 5.66
N ALA A 89 -5.49 4.08 4.96
CA ALA A 89 -4.62 5.05 4.31
C ALA A 89 -4.14 6.14 5.27
N VAL A 90 -2.93 5.99 5.81
CA VAL A 90 -2.31 6.94 6.76
C VAL A 90 -0.97 7.51 6.30
N GLY A 91 -0.58 7.20 5.07
CA GLY A 91 0.60 7.77 4.41
C GLY A 91 0.44 9.23 3.97
N THR A 92 1.48 9.71 3.29
CA THR A 92 1.55 11.07 2.76
C THR A 92 0.73 11.22 1.47
N GLY A 93 0.94 10.33 0.48
CA GLY A 93 0.25 10.34 -0.83
C GLY A 93 -1.14 9.68 -0.75
N ASN A 94 -1.15 8.38 -0.46
CA ASN A 94 -2.34 7.52 -0.41
C ASN A 94 -3.09 7.47 -1.74
N ASP A 95 -2.36 7.44 -2.85
CA ASP A 95 -2.91 7.52 -4.20
C ASP A 95 -3.82 6.33 -4.51
N PHE A 96 -3.43 5.12 -4.07
CA PHE A 96 -4.26 3.91 -4.27
C PHE A 96 -5.61 4.03 -3.57
N ALA A 97 -5.62 4.50 -2.32
CA ALA A 97 -6.85 4.69 -1.56
C ALA A 97 -7.73 5.79 -2.15
N ARG A 98 -7.14 6.88 -2.67
CA ARG A 98 -7.87 7.96 -3.35
C ARG A 98 -8.55 7.48 -4.63
N ALA A 99 -7.83 6.73 -5.46
CA ALA A 99 -8.35 6.18 -6.70
C ALA A 99 -9.57 5.26 -6.46
N LEU A 100 -9.59 4.58 -5.31
CA LEU A 100 -10.67 3.68 -4.91
C LEU A 100 -11.76 4.34 -4.06
N GLY A 101 -11.66 5.64 -3.77
CA GLY A 101 -12.63 6.35 -2.93
C GLY A 101 -12.66 5.89 -1.47
N LEU A 102 -11.55 5.33 -0.97
CA LEU A 102 -11.45 4.83 0.39
C LEU A 102 -11.19 5.97 1.40
N PRO A 103 -11.59 5.80 2.69
CA PRO A 103 -11.32 6.79 3.73
C PRO A 103 -9.83 7.13 3.84
N ILE A 104 -9.51 8.43 3.87
CA ILE A 104 -8.14 8.92 3.97
C ILE A 104 -7.90 9.53 5.34
N ARG A 105 -6.86 9.06 6.03
CA ARG A 105 -6.47 9.51 7.38
C ARG A 105 -7.58 9.34 8.43
N ASP A 106 -8.51 8.43 8.18
CA ASP A 106 -9.54 8.02 9.14
C ASP A 106 -9.49 6.48 9.30
N PRO A 107 -8.63 5.97 10.20
CA PRO A 107 -8.46 4.53 10.38
C PRO A 107 -9.70 3.82 10.91
N ALA A 108 -10.52 4.51 11.72
CA ALA A 108 -11.74 3.93 12.25
C ALA A 108 -12.81 3.79 11.15
N ALA A 109 -12.96 4.79 10.27
CA ALA A 109 -13.85 4.67 9.12
C ALA A 109 -13.38 3.60 8.14
N ALA A 110 -12.08 3.51 7.86
CA ALA A 110 -11.52 2.45 7.02
C ALA A 110 -11.77 1.05 7.61
N GLY A 111 -11.58 0.88 8.93
CA GLY A 111 -11.88 -0.37 9.62
C GLY A 111 -13.36 -0.74 9.57
N ARG A 112 -14.27 0.22 9.79
CA ARG A 112 -15.72 0.00 9.67
C ARG A 112 -16.14 -0.38 8.25
N LEU A 113 -15.57 0.28 7.24
CA LEU A 113 -15.82 -0.03 5.84
C LEU A 113 -15.38 -1.46 5.50
N ALA A 114 -14.16 -1.83 5.89
CA ALA A 114 -13.65 -3.18 5.69
C ALA A 114 -14.50 -4.23 6.41
N ALA A 115 -14.85 -3.98 7.67
CA ALA A 115 -15.71 -4.88 8.45
C ALA A 115 -17.08 -5.09 7.80
N ARG A 116 -17.71 -4.00 7.32
CA ARG A 116 -18.99 -4.06 6.61
C ARG A 116 -18.89 -4.88 5.33
N ALA A 117 -17.89 -4.57 4.50
CA ALA A 117 -17.63 -5.27 3.25
C ALA A 117 -17.46 -6.79 3.48
N LEU A 118 -16.66 -7.19 4.47
CA LEU A 118 -16.43 -8.59 4.81
C LEU A 118 -17.69 -9.30 5.31
N LYS A 119 -18.56 -8.64 6.08
CA LYS A 119 -19.82 -9.21 6.56
C LYS A 119 -20.85 -9.38 5.45
N GLU A 120 -20.93 -8.41 4.55
CA GLU A 120 -21.89 -8.39 3.46
C GLU A 120 -21.40 -9.24 2.26
N GLY A 121 -20.20 -9.81 2.34
CA GLY A 121 -19.55 -10.51 1.21
C GLY A 121 -19.16 -9.56 0.07
N GLY A 122 -19.24 -8.25 0.29
CA GLY A 122 -18.92 -7.23 -0.68
C GLY A 122 -17.41 -7.13 -0.89
N HIS A 123 -16.96 -7.40 -2.10
CA HIS A 123 -15.62 -7.08 -2.57
C HIS A 123 -15.73 -6.49 -3.98
N ARG A 124 -14.67 -5.79 -4.38
CA ARG A 124 -14.54 -5.24 -5.72
C ARG A 124 -13.29 -5.84 -6.33
N ASP A 125 -13.45 -6.47 -7.49
CA ASP A 125 -12.32 -6.89 -8.30
C ASP A 125 -11.64 -5.67 -8.91
N ILE A 126 -10.32 -5.68 -8.89
CA ILE A 126 -9.46 -4.60 -9.37
C ILE A 126 -8.42 -5.22 -10.28
N ASP A 127 -8.31 -4.71 -11.50
CA ASP A 127 -7.25 -5.11 -12.42
C ASP A 127 -5.89 -4.69 -11.90
N LEU A 128 -4.92 -5.61 -12.00
CA LEU A 128 -3.54 -5.37 -11.63
C LEU A 128 -2.66 -5.44 -12.87
N GLY A 129 -1.72 -4.50 -12.97
CA GLY A 129 -0.64 -4.62 -13.94
C GLY A 129 0.49 -5.50 -13.39
N ARG A 130 1.24 -6.15 -14.27
CA ARG A 130 2.41 -6.96 -13.91
C ARG A 130 3.62 -6.63 -14.78
N VAL A 131 4.77 -6.47 -14.14
CA VAL A 131 6.08 -6.33 -14.80
C VAL A 131 7.03 -7.39 -14.25
N GLY A 132 7.41 -8.35 -15.09
CA GLY A 132 8.11 -9.55 -14.62
C GLY A 132 7.28 -10.26 -13.55
N ASP A 133 7.84 -10.39 -12.35
CA ASP A 133 7.18 -11.04 -11.20
C ASP A 133 6.55 -10.04 -10.21
N ARG A 134 6.52 -8.74 -10.56
CA ARG A 134 6.00 -7.70 -9.68
C ARG A 134 4.66 -7.17 -10.16
N TRP A 135 3.70 -7.14 -9.24
CA TRP A 135 2.37 -6.57 -9.47
C TRP A 135 2.35 -5.08 -9.13
N PHE A 136 1.48 -4.31 -9.79
CA PHE A 136 1.19 -2.92 -9.45
C PHE A 136 -0.29 -2.62 -9.65
N GLY A 137 -0.84 -1.75 -8.79
CA GLY A 137 -2.26 -1.36 -8.81
C GLY A 137 -2.51 0.13 -9.01
N SER A 138 -1.48 0.94 -9.27
CA SER A 138 -1.61 2.39 -9.48
C SER A 138 -1.02 2.83 -10.81
N VAL A 139 0.31 2.92 -10.91
CA VAL A 139 0.99 3.44 -12.09
C VAL A 139 2.31 2.72 -12.30
N LEU A 140 2.61 2.43 -13.57
CA LEU A 140 3.93 2.04 -14.03
C LEU A 140 4.53 3.23 -14.78
N ALA A 141 5.64 3.75 -14.28
CA ALA A 141 6.37 4.85 -14.90
C ALA A 141 7.77 4.41 -15.30
N SER A 142 8.23 4.87 -16.47
CA SER A 142 9.60 4.70 -16.97
C SER A 142 10.11 6.02 -17.54
N GLY A 143 11.40 6.31 -17.36
CA GLY A 143 12.04 7.53 -17.85
C GLY A 143 12.14 8.63 -16.79
N PHE A 144 11.67 9.83 -17.12
CA PHE A 144 11.91 11.04 -16.34
C PHE A 144 11.39 10.93 -14.89
N ASP A 145 10.14 10.52 -14.72
CA ASP A 145 9.49 10.40 -13.41
C ASP A 145 10.20 9.38 -12.49
N SER A 146 10.58 8.23 -13.04
CA SER A 146 11.32 7.20 -12.30
C SER A 146 12.70 7.70 -11.83
N ARG A 147 13.37 8.52 -12.64
CA ARG A 147 14.68 9.13 -12.28
C ARG A 147 14.54 10.21 -11.21
N VAL A 148 13.49 11.03 -11.29
CA VAL A 148 13.16 12.02 -10.25
C VAL A 148 12.83 11.32 -8.93
N ASN A 149 12.04 10.24 -8.97
CA ASN A 149 11.69 9.48 -7.77
C ASN A 149 12.90 8.76 -7.14
N ASP A 150 13.78 8.13 -7.94
CA ASP A 150 15.03 7.52 -7.45
C ASP A 150 15.96 8.57 -6.84
N ARG A 151 16.17 9.70 -7.51
CA ARG A 151 16.95 10.83 -6.97
C ARG A 151 16.34 11.39 -5.69
N GLY A 152 15.02 11.55 -5.67
CA GLY A 152 14.26 11.90 -4.47
C GLY A 152 14.56 10.92 -3.35
N ASN A 153 14.37 9.62 -3.53
CA ASN A 153 14.62 8.63 -2.48
C ASN A 153 16.07 8.62 -1.96
N ARG A 154 17.06 8.97 -2.80
CA ARG A 154 18.48 9.09 -2.42
C ARG A 154 18.84 10.37 -1.66
N MET A 155 18.09 11.46 -1.83
CA MET A 155 18.37 12.74 -1.15
C MET A 155 18.01 12.64 0.35
N ARG A 156 19.04 12.48 1.20
CA ARG A 156 18.86 12.36 2.67
C ARG A 156 18.75 13.70 3.41
N PHE A 157 19.20 14.80 2.81
CA PHE A 157 19.36 16.10 3.52
C PHE A 157 18.31 17.17 3.20
N VAL A 158 17.37 16.92 2.29
CA VAL A 158 16.32 17.89 1.92
C VAL A 158 14.95 17.35 2.34
N GLY A 159 14.28 18.05 3.25
CA GLY A 159 12.95 17.67 3.75
C GLY A 159 11.81 18.33 2.98
N GLY A 160 10.69 17.62 2.80
CA GLY A 160 9.43 18.20 2.32
C GLY A 160 9.29 18.34 0.80
N ARG A 161 8.33 19.16 0.36
CA ARG A 161 7.93 19.38 -1.05
C ARG A 161 9.10 19.81 -1.95
N PHE A 162 9.97 20.67 -1.44
CA PHE A 162 11.17 21.20 -2.13
C PHE A 162 12.15 20.12 -2.61
N LYS A 163 12.12 18.94 -1.97
CA LYS A 163 12.93 17.79 -2.37
C LYS A 163 12.58 17.28 -3.76
N TYR A 164 11.28 17.18 -4.07
CA TYR A 164 10.80 16.74 -5.36
C TYR A 164 10.99 17.84 -6.40
N ASP A 165 10.76 19.11 -6.03
CA ASP A 165 10.96 20.25 -6.94
C ASP A 165 12.43 20.36 -7.40
N LEU A 166 13.39 20.19 -6.49
CA LEU A 166 14.82 20.18 -6.82
C LEU A 166 15.22 18.96 -7.65
N ALA A 167 14.67 17.78 -7.34
CA ALA A 167 14.91 16.57 -8.13
C ALA A 167 14.38 16.72 -9.57
N ILE A 168 13.21 17.35 -9.76
CA ILE A 168 12.63 17.67 -11.07
C ILE A 168 13.55 18.61 -11.83
N LEU A 169 13.96 19.75 -11.25
CA LEU A 169 14.83 20.72 -11.92
C LEU A 169 16.19 20.12 -12.32
N ALA A 170 16.80 19.36 -11.42
CA ALA A 170 18.08 18.74 -11.66
C ALA A 170 18.01 17.63 -12.72
N GLU A 171 16.90 16.88 -12.80
CA GLU A 171 16.72 15.94 -13.91
C GLU A 171 16.31 16.61 -15.21
N LEU A 172 15.55 17.70 -15.19
CA LEU A 172 15.25 18.46 -16.42
C LEU A 172 16.55 18.97 -17.07
N ALA A 173 17.48 19.49 -16.25
CA ALA A 173 18.76 19.98 -16.72
C ALA A 173 19.68 18.88 -17.30
N ALA A 174 19.54 17.63 -16.83
CA ALA A 174 20.38 16.50 -17.21
C ALA A 174 19.68 15.52 -18.17
N PHE A 175 18.41 15.74 -18.52
CA PHE A 175 17.64 14.78 -19.28
C PHE A 175 18.11 14.73 -20.73
N ARG A 176 18.50 13.52 -21.16
CA ARG A 176 18.69 13.22 -22.58
C ARG A 176 17.49 12.40 -23.06
N PRO A 177 16.99 12.62 -24.29
CA PRO A 177 15.93 11.81 -24.86
C PRO A 177 16.28 10.32 -24.76
N ILE A 178 15.36 9.53 -24.22
CA ILE A 178 15.50 8.08 -24.13
C ILE A 178 14.62 7.50 -25.24
N PRO A 179 15.20 6.84 -26.27
CA PRO A 179 14.40 6.22 -27.31
C PRO A 179 13.66 5.00 -26.72
N TYR A 180 12.34 4.96 -26.91
CA TYR A 180 11.50 3.83 -26.51
C TYR A 180 10.89 3.18 -27.74
N ARG A 181 10.79 1.85 -27.73
CA ARG A 181 9.89 1.09 -28.60
C ARG A 181 8.80 0.49 -27.73
N ILE A 182 7.55 0.86 -28.01
CA ILE A 182 6.38 0.31 -27.33
C ILE A 182 5.65 -0.57 -28.34
N ARG A 183 5.36 -1.81 -27.94
CA ARG A 183 4.45 -2.70 -28.65
C ARG A 183 3.18 -2.79 -27.83
N LEU A 184 2.06 -2.42 -28.43
CA LEU A 184 0.71 -2.55 -27.89
C LEU A 184 0.00 -3.56 -28.79
N ASP A 185 -0.60 -4.58 -28.21
CA ASP A 185 -1.39 -5.57 -28.93
C ASP A 185 -2.86 -5.13 -29.01
#